data_AF-A0A0C3NHQ3-F1
#
_entry.id   AF-A0A0C3NHQ3-F1
#
_cell.length_a   1.000
_cell.length_b   1.000
_cell.length_c   1.000
_cell.angle_alpha   90.00
_cell.angle_beta   90.00
_cell.angle_gamma   90.00
#
_symmetry.space_group_name_H-M   'P 1'
#
loop_
_entity.id
_entity.type
_entity.pdbx_description
1 polymer ?
#
loop_
_entity_poly.entity_id
_entity_poly.type
_entity_poly.pdbx_seq_one_letter_code
_entity_poly.pdbx_strand_id
1 'polypeptide(L)'
;DTGLEDSPVPFHRMQFPVHLAYAMTINKSQRQSVKNVGIDLCSPVFSHGQLYVALSRCTHPRRIKVLFREGQDDTKTSNVVWPEVFRHLNI
;
A
#
# COMPACT_ATOMS: atom_id res chain seq x y z
N ASP A 1 27.21 -11.55 11.77
CA ASP A 1 25.88 -12.17 11.68
C ASP A 1 25.21 -12.09 13.05
N THR A 2 24.67 -10.91 13.32
CA THR A 2 24.19 -10.47 14.63
C THR A 2 22.82 -11.04 14.93
N GLY A 3 22.69 -11.58 16.13
CA GLY A 3 21.51 -12.28 16.62
C GLY A 3 20.25 -11.43 16.69
N LEU A 4 19.13 -12.08 16.39
CA LEU A 4 17.84 -11.81 16.99
C LEU A 4 16.98 -13.08 16.83
N GLU A 5 16.46 -13.56 17.96
CA GLU A 5 15.35 -14.52 18.09
C GLU A 5 15.66 -16.02 18.14
N ASP A 6 16.43 -16.46 19.14
CA ASP A 6 16.07 -17.69 19.85
C ASP A 6 15.25 -17.29 21.10
N SER A 7 13.95 -17.03 20.89
CA SER A 7 13.02 -17.01 22.02
C SER A 7 12.99 -18.42 22.61
N PRO A 8 13.17 -18.59 23.94
CA PRO A 8 13.24 -19.92 24.57
C PRO A 8 11.93 -20.73 24.46
N VAL A 9 10.87 -20.13 23.92
CA VAL A 9 9.58 -20.77 23.67
C VAL A 9 9.16 -20.53 22.21
N PRO A 10 9.02 -21.58 21.38
CA PRO A 10 8.50 -21.44 20.03
C PRO A 10 7.01 -21.11 20.10
N PHE A 11 6.62 -19.94 19.59
CA PHE A 11 5.21 -19.55 19.47
C PHE A 11 4.60 -20.22 18.24
N HIS A 12 3.57 -21.05 18.45
CA HIS A 12 2.82 -21.68 17.37
C HIS A 12 1.47 -21.00 17.17
N ARG A 13 1.11 -20.69 15.92
CA ARG A 13 -0.20 -20.12 15.57
C ARG A 13 -1.06 -21.17 14.86
N MET A 14 -2.16 -21.58 15.49
CA MET A 14 -3.21 -22.41 14.88
C MET A 14 -4.37 -21.51 14.44
N GLN A 15 -4.52 -21.30 13.14
CA GLN A 15 -5.62 -20.51 12.56
C GLN A 15 -5.94 -21.07 11.17
N PHE A 16 -7.22 -21.06 10.77
CA PHE A 16 -7.58 -21.33 9.38
C PHE A 16 -6.95 -20.28 8.44
N PRO A 17 -6.44 -20.68 7.27
CA PRO A 17 -5.79 -19.77 6.32
C PRO A 17 -6.81 -18.96 5.50
N VAL A 18 -7.76 -18.32 6.18
CA VAL A 18 -8.84 -17.52 5.58
C VAL A 18 -8.86 -16.13 6.20
N HIS A 19 -9.06 -15.12 5.36
CA HIS A 19 -9.11 -13.72 5.77
C HIS A 19 -10.22 -13.03 4.96
N LEU A 20 -10.98 -12.13 5.60
CA LEU A 20 -11.89 -11.25 4.87
C LEU A 20 -11.03 -10.32 4.01
N ALA A 21 -11.20 -10.37 2.67
CA ALA A 21 -10.30 -9.71 1.73
C ALA A 21 -11.01 -8.67 0.84
N TYR A 22 -12.19 -8.19 1.23
CA TYR A 22 -12.89 -7.14 0.48
C TYR A 22 -12.13 -5.81 0.51
N ALA A 23 -11.59 -5.46 1.69
CA ALA A 23 -10.65 -4.36 1.86
C ALA A 23 -9.35 -4.93 2.41
N MET A 24 -8.23 -4.48 1.86
CA MET A 24 -6.89 -4.88 2.28
C MET A 24 -5.98 -3.67 2.31
N THR A 25 -4.98 -3.70 3.17
CA THR A 25 -3.99 -2.63 3.23
C THR A 25 -3.12 -2.65 1.98
N ILE A 26 -2.61 -1.47 1.59
CA ILE A 26 -1.70 -1.32 0.44
C ILE A 26 -0.53 -2.30 0.51
N ASN A 27 0.07 -2.47 1.68
CA ASN A 27 1.18 -3.40 1.88
C ASN A 27 0.76 -4.86 1.64
N LYS A 28 -0.44 -5.27 2.07
CA LYS A 28 -0.95 -6.63 1.84
C LYS A 28 -1.36 -6.88 0.39
N SER A 29 -1.75 -5.83 -0.34
CA SER A 29 -2.04 -5.93 -1.78
C SER A 29 -0.78 -6.11 -2.65
N GLN A 30 0.42 -5.94 -2.10
CA GLN A 30 1.66 -6.09 -2.86
C GLN A 30 1.71 -7.43 -3.60
N ARG A 31 2.16 -7.38 -4.86
CA ARG A 31 2.25 -8.54 -5.78
C ARG A 31 0.91 -9.16 -6.18
N GLN A 32 -0.22 -8.53 -5.84
CA GLN A 32 -1.53 -8.95 -6.33
C GLN A 32 -1.95 -8.08 -7.52
N SER A 33 -2.68 -8.69 -8.46
CA SER A 33 -3.31 -7.99 -9.59
C SER A 33 -4.82 -8.09 -9.45
N VAL A 34 -5.53 -6.96 -9.47
CA VAL A 34 -6.99 -6.91 -9.33
C VAL A 34 -7.64 -6.24 -10.53
N LYS A 35 -8.83 -6.71 -10.90
CA LYS A 35 -9.54 -6.21 -12.08
C LYS A 35 -10.07 -4.79 -11.89
N ASN A 36 -10.61 -4.49 -10.71
CA ASN A 36 -11.11 -3.18 -10.28
C ASN A 36 -10.58 -2.90 -8.88
N VAL A 37 -10.28 -1.64 -8.57
CA VAL A 37 -9.77 -1.25 -7.24
C VAL A 37 -10.37 0.08 -6.80
N GLY A 38 -10.80 0.11 -5.53
CA GLY A 38 -11.03 1.34 -4.79
C GLY A 38 -9.84 1.60 -3.88
N ILE A 39 -9.27 2.80 -3.93
CA ILE A 39 -8.17 3.24 -3.08
C ILE A 39 -8.72 4.31 -2.15
N ASP A 40 -8.70 4.02 -0.85
CA ASP A 40 -9.09 4.98 0.18
C ASP A 40 -7.87 5.82 0.59
N LEU A 41 -7.94 7.13 0.31
CA LEU A 41 -6.95 8.14 0.70
C LEU A 41 -7.56 9.19 1.63
N CYS A 42 -8.61 8.87 2.38
CA CYS A 42 -9.10 9.74 3.46
C CYS A 42 -8.01 10.01 4.51
N SER A 43 -7.06 9.09 4.64
CA SER A 43 -5.77 9.29 5.31
C SER A 43 -4.64 9.25 4.26
N PRO A 44 -3.69 10.20 4.28
CA PRO A 44 -2.56 10.19 3.35
C PRO A 44 -1.67 8.95 3.51
N VAL A 45 -1.01 8.54 2.41
CA VAL A 45 0.03 7.51 2.48
C VAL A 45 1.22 8.00 3.32
N PHE A 46 1.86 7.10 4.08
CA PHE A 46 2.90 7.48 5.05
C PHE A 46 4.31 7.04 4.65
N SER A 47 4.45 6.17 3.64
CA SER A 47 5.77 5.68 3.24
C SER A 47 5.98 5.62 1.74
N HIS A 48 7.26 5.53 1.38
CA HIS A 48 7.71 5.52 0.01
C HIS A 48 7.05 4.45 -0.85
N GLY A 49 6.59 4.85 -2.03
CA GLY A 49 6.11 3.91 -3.04
C GLY A 49 4.77 3.25 -2.71
N GLN A 50 4.14 3.55 -1.56
CA GLN A 50 2.81 3.01 -1.23
C GLN A 50 1.74 3.45 -2.22
N LEU A 51 1.73 4.73 -2.59
CA LEU A 51 0.78 5.24 -3.57
C LEU A 51 0.98 4.54 -4.94
N TYR A 52 2.23 4.38 -5.36
CA TYR A 52 2.57 3.62 -6.57
C TYR A 52 2.13 2.16 -6.48
N VAL A 53 2.39 1.51 -5.34
CA VAL A 53 1.95 0.14 -5.06
C VAL A 53 0.43 0.04 -5.20
N ALA A 54 -0.35 0.96 -4.62
CA ALA A 54 -1.82 0.94 -4.71
C ALA A 54 -2.31 1.12 -6.15
N LEU A 55 -1.79 2.11 -6.88
CA LEU A 55 -2.18 2.41 -8.27
C LEU A 55 -1.79 1.29 -9.23
N SER A 56 -0.64 0.64 -9.02
CA SER A 56 -0.14 -0.46 -9.86
C SER A 56 -0.85 -1.81 -9.63
N ARG A 57 -1.86 -1.88 -8.75
CA ARG A 57 -2.66 -3.12 -8.58
C ARG A 57 -3.67 -3.33 -9.70
N CYS A 58 -4.01 -2.29 -10.45
CA CYS A 58 -4.94 -2.39 -11.57
C CYS A 58 -4.25 -2.01 -12.89
N THR A 59 -4.62 -2.70 -13.95
CA THR A 59 -4.00 -2.52 -15.27
C THR A 59 -4.59 -1.36 -16.08
N HIS A 60 -5.80 -0.89 -15.74
CA HIS A 60 -6.49 0.15 -16.49
C HIS A 60 -6.94 1.28 -15.56
N PRO A 61 -6.55 2.55 -15.84
CA PRO A 61 -6.91 3.69 -14.99
C PRO A 61 -8.42 3.86 -14.79
N ARG A 62 -9.24 3.53 -15.79
CA ARG A 62 -10.72 3.60 -15.70
C ARG A 62 -11.33 2.69 -14.62
N ARG A 63 -10.56 1.69 -14.16
CA ARG A 63 -10.97 0.72 -13.14
C ARG A 63 -10.39 1.04 -11.75
N ILE A 64 -9.74 2.19 -11.62
CA ILE A 64 -9.24 2.74 -10.38
C ILE A 64 -10.21 3.84 -9.93
N LYS A 65 -10.69 3.73 -8.68
CA LYS A 65 -11.44 4.79 -8.01
C LYS A 65 -10.66 5.21 -6.77
N VAL A 66 -10.52 6.51 -6.57
CA VAL A 66 -9.80 7.07 -5.42
C VAL A 66 -10.80 7.86 -4.60
N LEU A 67 -10.86 7.55 -3.31
CA LEU A 67 -11.68 8.26 -2.33
C LEU A 67 -10.78 9.23 -1.57
N PHE A 68 -11.21 10.49 -1.46
CA PHE A 68 -10.56 11.52 -0.66
C PHE A 68 -11.42 11.86 0.55
N ARG A 69 -10.81 12.53 1.53
CA ARG A 69 -11.51 12.97 2.74
C ARG A 69 -12.65 13.94 2.38
N GLU A 70 -13.82 13.74 3.00
CA GLU A 70 -14.94 14.68 2.86
C GLU A 70 -14.54 16.09 3.30
N GLY A 71 -14.96 17.10 2.54
CA GLY A 71 -14.60 18.50 2.77
C GLY A 71 -13.22 18.91 2.25
N GLN A 72 -12.52 18.03 1.54
CA GLN A 72 -11.31 18.39 0.81
C GLN A 72 -11.67 18.93 -0.57
N ASP A 73 -11.37 20.21 -0.82
CA ASP A 73 -11.70 20.90 -2.08
C ASP A 73 -10.85 20.46 -3.29
N ASP A 74 -9.74 19.76 -3.04
CA ASP A 74 -8.75 19.37 -4.07
C ASP A 74 -8.52 17.86 -4.08
N THR A 75 -8.39 17.25 -5.25
CA THR A 75 -8.16 15.81 -5.43
C THR A 75 -6.67 15.45 -5.36
N LYS A 76 -5.96 16.03 -4.38
CA LYS A 76 -4.51 15.85 -4.21
C LYS A 76 -4.20 15.07 -2.95
N THR A 77 -3.11 14.32 -3.00
CA THR A 77 -2.52 13.63 -1.84
C THR A 77 -1.01 13.90 -1.83
N SER A 78 -0.42 13.98 -0.64
CA SER A 78 1.03 14.02 -0.49
C SER A 78 1.62 12.69 -0.96
N ASN A 79 2.59 12.76 -1.87
CA ASN A 79 3.36 11.61 -2.29
C ASN A 79 4.67 11.57 -1.50
N VAL A 80 4.85 10.58 -0.64
CA VAL A 80 6.09 10.38 0.11
C VAL A 80 7.09 9.72 -0.83
N VAL A 81 8.10 10.47 -1.28
CA VAL A 81 9.15 9.98 -2.18
C VAL A 81 10.54 10.27 -1.61
N TRP A 82 11.49 9.35 -1.80
CA TRP A 82 12.90 9.55 -1.48
C TRP A 82 13.50 10.45 -2.56
N PRO A 83 13.94 11.68 -2.23
CA PRO A 83 14.45 12.63 -3.23
C PRO A 83 15.63 12.07 -4.05
N GLU A 84 16.37 11.13 -3.48
CA GLU A 84 17.50 10.44 -4.10
C GLU A 84 17.11 9.72 -5.39
N VAL A 85 15.87 9.25 -5.50
CA VAL A 85 15.34 8.58 -6.69
C VAL A 85 15.26 9.55 -7.88
N PHE A 86 15.02 10.84 -7.61
CA PHE A 86 14.91 11.86 -8.65
C PHE A 86 16.27 12.41 -9.09
N ARG A 87 17.33 12.26 -8.28
CA ARG A 87 18.67 12.78 -8.61
C ARG A 87 19.26 12.22 -9.91
N HIS A 88 18.84 11.01 -10.32
CA HIS A 88 19.27 10.40 -11.58
C HIS A 88 18.27 10.57 -12.73
N LEU A 89 17.08 11.12 -12.47
CA LEU A 89 16.02 11.24 -13.47
C LEU A 89 16.03 12.58 -14.23
N ASN A 90 16.87 13.54 -13.84
CA ASN A 90 17.02 14.85 -14.50
C ASN A 90 15.67 15.53 -14.80
N ILE A 91 14.77 15.49 -13.82
CA ILE A 91 13.49 16.21 -13.78
C ILE A 91 13.62 17.30 -12.73
#